data_AF-A0A1H0A3E6-F1
#
_entry.id   AF-A0A1H0A3E6-F1
#
_cell.length_a   1.000
_cell.length_b   1.000
_cell.length_c   1.000
_cell.angle_alpha   90.00
_cell.angle_beta   90.00
_cell.angle_gamma   90.00
#
_symmetry.space_group_name_H-M   'P 1'
#
loop_
_entity.id
_entity.type
_entity.pdbx_description
1 polymer ?
#
loop_
_entity_poly.entity_id
_entity_poly.type
_entity_poly.pdbx_seq_one_letter_code
_entity_poly.pdbx_strand_id
1 'polypeptide(L)'
;MTSGRVLADIAELASVLRERSNTQLTYDVQDSSFVEIGHFRFPDGWQTTDGTRVGAIRFELPASYPNMPPSVAVPAGMRYQGQRTQAMQPTRAWPPENWVAFEPDYGQWNPAADGLLTALAAIERRLRDPQPKTL
;
A
#
# COMPACT_ATOMS: atom_id res chain seq x y z
N MET A 1 3.84 -17.19 15.26
CA MET A 1 3.68 -18.15 14.14
C MET A 1 3.02 -17.41 12.99
N THR A 2 3.71 -17.23 11.87
CA THR A 2 3.12 -16.64 10.66
C THR A 2 2.06 -17.59 10.10
N SER A 3 0.81 -17.13 9.93
CA SER A 3 -0.28 -17.94 9.39
C SER A 3 0.02 -18.35 7.94
N GLY A 4 -0.29 -19.60 7.56
CA GLY A 4 -0.13 -20.07 6.18
C GLY A 4 -0.89 -19.22 5.15
N ARG A 5 -1.96 -18.54 5.58
CA ARG A 5 -2.69 -17.58 4.75
C ARG A 5 -1.83 -16.39 4.33
N VAL A 6 -1.05 -15.81 5.25
CA VAL A 6 -0.19 -14.64 4.96
C VAL A 6 0.82 -14.99 3.86
N LEU A 7 1.46 -16.15 3.97
CA LEU A 7 2.44 -16.59 2.98
C LEU A 7 1.81 -16.87 1.61
N ALA A 8 0.59 -17.41 1.58
CA ALA A 8 -0.15 -17.61 0.33
C ALA A 8 -0.46 -16.27 -0.35
N ASP A 9 -0.97 -15.28 0.40
CA ASP A 9 -1.30 -13.96 -0.15
C ASP A 9 -0.04 -13.21 -0.62
N ILE A 10 1.10 -13.37 0.07
CA ILE A 10 2.40 -12.82 -0.37
C ILE A 10 2.86 -13.47 -1.68
N ALA A 11 2.77 -14.80 -1.79
CA ALA A 11 3.18 -15.52 -2.98
C ALA A 11 2.34 -15.13 -4.20
N GLU A 12 1.02 -14.99 -4.01
CA GLU A 12 0.09 -14.56 -5.04
C GLU A 12 0.43 -13.14 -5.52
N LEU A 13 0.59 -12.19 -4.58
CA LEU A 13 0.99 -10.81 -4.89
C LEU A 13 2.33 -10.77 -5.64
N ALA A 14 3.32 -11.54 -5.20
CA ALA A 14 4.63 -11.59 -5.84
C ALA A 14 4.55 -12.14 -7.27
N SER A 15 3.70 -13.14 -7.54
CA SER A 15 3.49 -13.67 -8.89
C SER A 15 2.97 -12.58 -9.83
N VAL A 16 1.92 -11.89 -9.41
CA VAL A 16 1.28 -10.83 -10.21
C VAL A 16 2.23 -9.66 -10.48
N LEU A 17 3.03 -9.24 -9.50
CA LEU A 17 3.97 -8.13 -9.68
C LEU A 17 5.14 -8.47 -10.61
N ARG A 18 5.60 -9.72 -10.61
CA ARG A 18 6.63 -10.19 -11.55
C ARG A 18 6.14 -10.11 -12.99
N GLU A 19 4.90 -10.51 -13.24
CA GLU A 19 4.28 -10.43 -14.57
C GLU A 19 4.07 -9.00 -15.05
N ARG A 20 3.72 -8.08 -14.15
CA ARG A 20 3.35 -6.71 -14.52
C ARG A 20 4.53 -5.77 -14.73
N SER A 21 5.56 -5.83 -13.89
CA SER A 21 6.48 -4.70 -13.78
C SER A 21 7.91 -5.04 -13.35
N ASN A 22 8.28 -6.33 -13.30
CA ASN A 22 9.57 -6.79 -12.75
C ASN A 22 9.88 -6.17 -11.37
N THR A 23 8.83 -5.88 -10.59
CA THR A 23 8.95 -5.22 -9.29
C THR A 23 9.29 -6.24 -8.23
N GLN A 24 10.30 -5.94 -7.42
CA GLN A 24 10.68 -6.77 -6.28
C GLN A 24 9.79 -6.48 -5.07
N LEU A 25 9.40 -7.55 -4.38
CA LEU A 25 8.62 -7.52 -3.15
C LEU A 25 9.54 -7.84 -1.96
N THR A 26 9.48 -7.03 -0.91
CA THR A 26 10.21 -7.23 0.35
C THR A 26 9.20 -7.45 1.45
N TYR A 27 9.44 -8.35 2.40
CA TYR A 27 8.50 -8.61 3.48
C TYR A 27 9.21 -9.10 4.75
N ASP A 28 8.65 -8.75 5.90
CA ASP A 28 8.99 -9.32 7.21
C ASP A 28 7.68 -9.73 7.88
N VAL A 29 7.52 -11.03 8.10
CA VAL A 29 6.31 -11.62 8.66
C VAL A 29 6.51 -12.15 10.09
N GLN A 30 7.64 -11.81 10.72
CA GLN A 30 7.99 -12.24 12.07
C GLN A 30 7.74 -11.12 13.09
N ASP A 31 8.37 -9.95 12.92
CA ASP A 31 8.43 -8.94 13.97
C ASP A 31 7.42 -7.81 13.76
N SER A 32 7.47 -7.15 12.60
CA SER A 32 6.63 -5.98 12.29
C SER A 32 5.48 -6.28 11.30
N SER A 33 5.39 -7.53 10.84
CA SER A 33 4.41 -8.03 9.86
C SER A 33 4.09 -7.05 8.74
N PHE A 34 5.04 -6.82 7.84
CA PHE A 34 4.85 -5.95 6.67
C PHE A 34 5.20 -6.62 5.35
N VAL A 35 4.60 -6.07 4.29
CA VAL A 35 4.87 -6.41 2.89
C VAL A 35 5.04 -5.11 2.12
N GLU A 36 6.14 -4.97 1.38
CA GLU A 36 6.52 -3.77 0.66
C GLU A 36 6.73 -4.06 -0.83
N ILE A 37 6.12 -3.23 -1.66
CA ILE A 37 6.32 -3.17 -3.11
C ILE A 37 7.29 -2.03 -3.38
N GLY A 38 8.56 -2.31 -3.66
CA GLY A 38 9.60 -1.26 -3.67
C GLY A 38 9.64 -0.37 -4.91
N HIS A 39 9.26 -0.90 -6.07
CA HIS A 39 9.26 -0.18 -7.36
C HIS A 39 7.87 -0.15 -7.97
N PHE A 40 6.95 0.53 -7.28
CA PHE A 40 5.60 0.78 -7.77
C PHE A 40 5.56 2.05 -8.63
N ARG A 41 4.96 1.97 -9.81
CA ARG A 41 4.76 3.12 -10.70
C ARG A 41 3.39 3.75 -10.45
N PHE A 42 3.39 4.93 -9.85
CA PHE A 42 2.16 5.67 -9.55
C PHE A 42 1.50 6.27 -10.80
N PRO A 43 0.16 6.44 -10.80
CA PRO A 43 -0.57 7.04 -11.92
C PRO A 43 -0.13 8.46 -12.27
N ASP A 44 -0.60 8.95 -13.42
CA ASP A 44 -0.30 10.29 -13.89
C ASP A 44 -0.74 11.34 -12.86
N GLY A 45 0.01 12.44 -12.75
CA GLY A 45 -0.22 13.50 -11.76
C GLY A 45 0.39 13.24 -10.38
N TRP A 46 0.72 12.00 -10.03
CA TRP A 46 1.46 11.69 -8.80
C TRP A 46 2.96 11.88 -8.97
N GLN A 47 3.65 12.36 -7.93
CA GLN A 47 5.09 12.54 -7.90
C GLN A 47 5.66 12.25 -6.51
N THR A 48 6.84 11.64 -6.46
CA THR A 48 7.69 11.53 -5.27
C THR A 48 8.54 12.79 -5.09
N THR A 49 9.26 12.91 -3.96
CA THR A 49 10.08 14.11 -3.65
C THR A 49 11.17 14.39 -4.69
N ASP A 50 11.69 13.35 -5.34
CA ASP A 50 12.68 13.44 -6.41
C ASP A 50 12.08 13.79 -7.79
N GLY A 51 10.77 14.05 -7.85
CA GLY A 51 10.05 14.39 -9.09
C GLY A 51 9.73 13.18 -9.97
N THR A 52 10.06 11.96 -9.55
CA THR A 52 9.70 10.75 -10.30
C THR A 52 8.29 10.27 -9.97
N ARG A 53 7.87 9.20 -10.64
CA ARG A 53 6.59 8.51 -10.42
C ARG A 53 6.76 7.12 -9.82
N VAL A 54 7.98 6.80 -9.39
CA VAL A 54 8.32 5.48 -8.91
C VAL A 54 8.64 5.58 -7.43
N GLY A 55 8.01 4.75 -6.63
CA GLY A 55 8.27 4.68 -5.20
C GLY A 55 7.71 3.40 -4.61
N ALA A 56 7.63 3.35 -3.30
CA ALA A 56 7.22 2.14 -2.60
C ALA A 56 5.77 2.20 -2.09
N ILE A 57 5.14 1.05 -1.92
CA ILE A 57 3.87 0.88 -1.19
C ILE A 57 4.14 -0.13 -0.09
N ARG A 58 3.74 0.18 1.14
CA ARG A 58 3.88 -0.72 2.28
C ARG A 58 2.51 -1.11 2.83
N PHE A 59 2.29 -2.41 2.95
CA PHE A 59 1.21 -3.01 3.72
C PHE A 59 1.75 -3.39 5.09
N GLU A 60 1.05 -2.99 6.14
CA GLU A 60 1.25 -3.51 7.49
C GLU A 60 0.08 -4.41 7.84
N LEU A 61 0.40 -5.65 8.16
CA LEU A 61 -0.58 -6.68 8.43
C LEU A 61 -0.91 -6.63 9.92
N PRO A 62 -2.18 -6.39 10.30
CA PRO A 62 -2.57 -6.49 11.69
C PRO A 62 -2.37 -7.93 12.19
N ALA A 63 -2.15 -8.08 13.50
CA ALA A 63 -2.03 -9.41 14.12
C ALA A 63 -3.24 -10.33 13.88
N SER A 64 -4.41 -9.75 13.58
CA SER A 64 -5.65 -10.47 13.27
C SER A 64 -5.84 -10.78 11.78
N TYR A 65 -4.90 -10.42 10.91
CA TYR A 65 -5.00 -10.68 9.47
C TYR A 65 -5.24 -12.18 9.18
N PRO A 66 -6.17 -12.55 8.27
CA PRO A 66 -6.94 -11.68 7.36
C PRO A 66 -8.26 -11.16 7.93
N ASN A 67 -8.60 -11.38 9.20
CA ASN A 67 -9.87 -10.91 9.79
C ASN A 67 -10.02 -9.39 9.76
N MET A 68 -8.91 -8.66 9.69
CA MET A 68 -8.88 -7.22 9.42
C MET A 68 -8.02 -6.93 8.19
N PRO A 69 -8.37 -5.91 7.37
CA PRO A 69 -7.56 -5.52 6.22
C PRO A 69 -6.19 -4.97 6.67
N PRO A 70 -5.19 -5.00 5.78
CA PRO A 70 -3.90 -4.39 6.07
C PRO A 70 -4.04 -2.86 6.15
N SER A 71 -3.24 -2.22 7.00
CA SER A 71 -3.05 -0.78 6.89
C SER A 71 -2.04 -0.49 5.76
N VAL A 72 -2.16 0.67 5.12
CA VAL A 72 -1.29 1.03 3.97
C VAL A 72 -0.53 2.30 4.28
N ALA A 73 0.73 2.33 3.85
CA ALA A 73 1.55 3.51 3.83
C ALA A 73 2.19 3.75 2.46
N VAL A 74 2.38 5.02 2.14
CA VAL A 74 3.09 5.52 0.96
C VAL A 74 4.19 6.51 1.40
N PRO A 75 5.15 6.88 0.55
CA PRO A 75 6.19 7.82 0.92
C PRO A 75 5.59 9.17 1.36
N ALA A 76 6.05 9.72 2.49
CA ALA A 76 5.54 10.96 3.08
C ALA A 76 5.69 12.20 2.16
N GLY A 77 6.66 12.15 1.27
CA GLY A 77 6.93 13.15 0.24
C GLY A 77 6.04 13.07 -0.99
N MET A 78 5.22 12.02 -1.12
CA MET A 78 4.38 11.81 -2.29
C MET A 78 3.30 12.88 -2.43
N ARG A 79 3.03 13.35 -3.65
CA ARG A 79 2.05 14.40 -3.96
C ARG A 79 1.28 14.08 -5.23
N TYR A 80 0.03 14.49 -5.30
CA TYR A 80 -0.76 14.55 -6.54
C TYR A 80 -0.87 16.02 -6.96
N GLN A 81 -0.39 16.35 -8.15
CA GLN A 81 -0.38 17.73 -8.69
C GLN A 81 0.20 18.75 -7.69
N GLY A 82 1.30 18.38 -7.03
CA GLY A 82 1.98 19.21 -6.02
C GLY A 82 1.32 19.24 -4.64
N GLN A 83 0.15 18.63 -4.46
CA GLN A 83 -0.62 18.66 -3.21
C GLN A 83 -0.77 17.26 -2.59
N ARG A 84 -1.14 17.22 -1.31
CA ARG A 84 -1.57 15.97 -0.66
C ARG A 84 -3.05 15.73 -0.97
N THR A 85 -3.43 14.47 -1.09
CA THR A 85 -4.83 14.07 -1.26
C THR A 85 -5.48 13.80 0.09
N GLN A 86 -6.81 13.72 0.12
CA GLN A 86 -7.56 13.32 1.33
C GLN A 86 -7.19 11.93 1.82
N ALA A 87 -6.81 11.02 0.91
CA ALA A 87 -6.41 9.66 1.26
C ALA A 87 -5.08 9.62 2.04
N MET A 88 -4.25 10.67 1.96
CA MET A 88 -3.00 10.75 2.71
C MET A 88 -3.28 11.37 4.08
N GLN A 89 -3.07 10.60 5.14
CA GLN A 89 -3.33 10.99 6.53
C GLN A 89 -2.01 11.28 7.28
N PRO A 90 -1.41 12.48 7.12
CA PRO A 90 -0.12 12.83 7.72
C PRO A 90 -0.14 12.94 9.24
N THR A 91 -1.31 13.04 9.87
CA THR A 91 -1.45 13.08 11.32
C THR A 91 -1.27 11.70 11.96
N ARG A 92 -1.46 10.63 11.18
CA ARG A 92 -1.10 9.28 11.61
C ARG A 92 0.37 9.05 11.25
N ALA A 93 1.25 9.36 12.21
CA ALA A 93 2.68 9.10 12.07
C ALA A 93 2.89 7.59 11.87
N TRP A 94 3.56 7.25 10.77
CA TRP A 94 3.97 5.89 10.47
C TRP A 94 5.48 5.82 10.63
N PRO A 95 6.03 5.12 11.63
CA PRO A 95 7.46 4.96 11.73
C PRO A 95 7.96 3.96 10.65
N PRO A 96 9.07 4.23 9.96
CA PRO A 96 9.90 5.43 10.01
C PRO A 96 9.26 6.66 9.33
N GLU A 97 9.64 7.88 9.77
CA GLU A 97 9.03 9.19 9.41
C GLU A 97 8.93 9.50 7.90
N ASN A 98 9.57 8.70 7.05
CA ASN A 98 9.48 8.77 5.60
C ASN A 98 8.19 8.15 5.02
N TRP A 99 7.32 7.61 5.86
CA TRP A 99 6.03 7.04 5.47
C TRP A 99 4.85 7.87 5.97
N VAL A 100 3.75 7.83 5.23
CA VAL A 100 2.46 8.39 5.64
C VAL A 100 1.37 7.37 5.41
N ALA A 101 0.44 7.28 6.36
CA ALA A 101 -0.76 6.46 6.19
C ALA A 101 -1.51 6.87 4.92
N PHE A 102 -1.90 5.89 4.14
CA PHE A 102 -2.76 6.03 2.99
C PHE A 102 -4.03 5.23 3.26
N GLU A 103 -5.19 5.84 3.10
CA GLU A 103 -6.49 5.21 3.33
C GLU A 103 -7.06 4.69 2.01
N PRO A 104 -6.96 3.37 1.74
CA PRO A 104 -7.60 2.76 0.59
C PRO A 104 -9.09 2.62 0.89
N ASP A 105 -9.90 2.66 -0.16
CA ASP A 105 -11.30 2.24 -0.05
C ASP A 105 -11.38 0.73 -0.28
N TYR A 106 -11.43 -0.05 0.81
CA TYR A 106 -11.59 -1.50 0.74
C TYR A 106 -13.03 -1.95 0.49
N GLY A 107 -14.03 -1.06 0.59
CA GLY A 107 -15.42 -1.46 0.69
C GLY A 107 -15.67 -2.42 1.87
N GLN A 108 -16.46 -3.47 1.64
CA GLN A 108 -16.71 -4.51 2.64
C GLN A 108 -15.65 -5.62 2.54
N TRP A 109 -14.64 -5.56 3.40
CA TRP A 109 -13.60 -6.60 3.50
C TRP A 109 -14.18 -7.95 3.91
N ASN A 110 -13.96 -8.98 3.08
CA ASN A 110 -14.34 -10.36 3.32
C ASN A 110 -13.09 -11.20 3.66
N PRO A 111 -12.86 -11.58 4.92
CA PRO A 111 -11.64 -12.28 5.33
C PRO A 111 -11.47 -13.69 4.74
N ALA A 112 -12.52 -14.27 4.16
CA ALA A 112 -12.46 -15.56 3.49
C ALA A 112 -11.98 -15.46 2.02
N ALA A 113 -12.19 -14.30 1.39
CA ALA A 113 -11.90 -14.10 -0.04
C ALA A 113 -10.79 -13.07 -0.27
N ASP A 114 -10.76 -12.00 0.52
CA ASP A 114 -9.86 -10.88 0.33
C ASP A 114 -8.46 -11.14 0.89
N GLY A 115 -7.48 -10.53 0.22
CA GLY A 115 -6.07 -10.67 0.52
C GLY A 115 -5.26 -9.47 0.04
N LEU A 116 -3.94 -9.63 -0.07
CA LEU A 116 -3.06 -8.54 -0.49
C LEU A 116 -3.32 -8.04 -1.91
N LEU A 117 -3.80 -8.89 -2.82
CA LEU A 117 -4.22 -8.45 -4.16
C LEU A 117 -5.47 -7.56 -4.11
N THR A 118 -6.47 -7.90 -3.29
CA THR A 118 -7.62 -7.01 -3.05
C THR A 118 -7.15 -5.66 -2.52
N ALA A 119 -6.21 -5.68 -1.58
CA ALA A 119 -5.67 -4.46 -1.00
C ALA A 119 -4.93 -3.60 -2.02
N LEU A 120 -4.10 -4.21 -2.88
CA LEU A 120 -3.45 -3.52 -3.99
C LEU A 120 -4.47 -2.89 -4.95
N ALA A 121 -5.50 -3.63 -5.35
CA ALA A 121 -6.54 -3.12 -6.24
C ALA A 121 -7.29 -1.91 -5.64
N ALA A 122 -7.57 -1.94 -4.34
CA ALA A 122 -8.18 -0.82 -3.62
C ALA A 122 -7.30 0.43 -3.61
N ILE A 123 -5.98 0.27 -3.39
CA ILE A 123 -5.02 1.38 -3.46
C ILE A 123 -4.98 1.94 -4.88
N GLU A 124 -4.82 1.10 -5.88
CA GLU A 124 -4.72 1.54 -7.27
C GLU A 124 -5.98 2.30 -7.71
N ARG A 125 -7.17 1.85 -7.30
CA ARG A 125 -8.43 2.57 -7.52
C ARG A 125 -8.38 3.96 -6.89
N ARG A 126 -7.97 4.07 -5.64
CA ARG A 126 -7.89 5.35 -4.92
C ARG A 126 -6.84 6.29 -5.51
N LEU A 127 -5.73 5.76 -6.04
CA LEU A 127 -4.71 6.54 -6.73
C LEU A 127 -5.19 7.07 -8.09
N ARG A 128 -6.09 6.35 -8.78
CA ARG A 128 -6.66 6.77 -10.06
C ARG A 128 -7.78 7.83 -9.92
N ASP A 129 -8.40 7.91 -8.75
CA ASP A 129 -9.39 8.95 -8.39
C ASP A 129 -8.95 9.72 -7.13
N PRO A 130 -7.89 10.54 -7.25
CA PRO A 130 -7.37 11.32 -6.13
C PRO A 130 -8.31 12.48 -5.79
N GLN A 131 -8.86 12.46 -4.59
CA GLN A 131 -9.63 13.57 -4.05
C GLN A 131 -8.68 14.60 -3.41
N PRO A 132 -8.54 15.82 -3.94
CA PRO A 132 -7.69 16.85 -3.34
C PRO A 132 -8.16 17.18 -1.92
N LYS A 133 -7.23 17.49 -1.03
CA LYS A 133 -7.60 17.93 0.32
C LYS A 133 -8.18 19.35 0.20
N THR A 134 -9.49 19.49 0.38
CA THR A 134 -10.15 20.79 0.45
C THR A 134 -9.61 21.53 1.69
N LEU A 135 -9.09 22.74 1.47
CA LEU A 135 -8.56 23.61 2.53
C LEU A 135 -9.68 24.19 3.39
#